data_AF-M7ZXN7-F1
#
_entry.id   AF-M7ZXN7-F1
#
_cell.length_a   1.000
_cell.length_b   1.000
_cell.length_c   1.000
_cell.angle_alpha   90.00
_cell.angle_beta   90.00
_cell.angle_gamma   90.00
#
_symmetry.space_group_name_H-M   'P 1'
#
loop_
_entity.id
_entity.type
_entity.pdbx_description
1 polymer ?
#
loop_
_entity_poly.entity_id
_entity_poly.type
_entity_poly.pdbx_seq_one_letter_code
_entity_poly.pdbx_strand_id
1 'polypeptide(L)'
;MEDEEHEVYGQEIPLHELDEMKRRLKEMEEEAAALREMQAKVAKEMQGGDPNATTSEAKEEMDSRSVFVGNVDYACTPEEVQQHFNSCGTVNRVTILTDKFGQPKGFAYVEFVEAEAIQEAVKLSESELHGRQIKVAPKRTNVPGLKQPRGGRGFNPYGGHPYMRPYPPPFYNPYGGYGRAPRFRRPRRPFY
;
A
#
# COMPACT_ATOMS: atom_id res chain seq x y z
N MET A 1 12.42 10.63 77.78
CA MET A 1 12.75 10.37 76.36
C MET A 1 11.83 9.24 75.93
N GLU A 2 10.50 9.39 75.99
CA GLU A 2 9.71 10.43 75.30
C GLU A 2 10.15 10.53 73.85
N ASP A 3 9.37 9.92 72.96
CA ASP A 3 8.79 10.65 71.84
C ASP A 3 7.40 10.06 71.55
N GLU A 4 6.43 10.93 71.79
CA GLU A 4 5.01 10.86 71.51
C GLU A 4 4.84 11.18 70.01
N GLU A 5 4.28 10.29 69.20
CA GLU A 5 3.77 10.69 67.87
C GLU A 5 2.39 10.08 67.60
N HIS A 6 1.40 10.91 67.92
CA HIS A 6 0.21 11.23 67.14
C HIS A 6 -0.67 10.08 66.63
N GLU A 7 -1.79 9.90 67.33
CA GLU A 7 -3.06 9.53 66.72
C GLU A 7 -3.33 10.43 65.50
N VAL A 8 -3.44 9.82 64.32
CA VAL A 8 -4.19 10.38 63.19
C VAL A 8 -5.25 9.34 62.81
N TYR A 9 -6.40 9.51 63.44
CA TYR A 9 -7.74 9.15 62.96
C TYR A 9 -7.81 7.95 62.01
N GLY A 10 -7.69 6.75 62.58
CA GLY A 10 -8.41 5.60 62.03
C GLY A 10 -9.90 5.81 62.26
N GLN A 11 -10.56 6.60 61.40
CA GLN A 11 -12.00 6.45 61.25
C GLN A 11 -12.22 5.02 60.77
N GLU A 12 -12.57 4.13 61.70
CA GLU A 12 -13.14 2.84 61.37
C GLU A 12 -14.32 3.13 60.45
N ILE A 13 -14.11 2.97 59.14
CA ILE A 13 -15.19 3.06 58.16
C ILE A 13 -16.24 2.05 58.66
N PRO A 14 -17.45 2.51 59.06
CA PRO A 14 -18.41 1.63 59.70
C PRO A 14 -18.62 0.43 58.78
N LEU A 15 -18.69 -0.77 59.37
CA LEU A 15 -18.78 -2.04 58.62
C LEU A 15 -19.83 -2.01 57.49
N HIS A 16 -20.89 -1.23 57.68
CA HIS A 16 -21.92 -0.98 56.68
C HIS A 16 -21.39 -0.25 55.42
N GLU A 17 -20.57 0.79 55.57
CA GLU A 17 -19.94 1.50 54.45
C GLU A 17 -18.87 0.65 53.76
N LEU A 18 -18.16 -0.21 54.49
CA LEU A 18 -17.25 -1.19 53.90
C LEU A 18 -17.99 -2.26 53.08
N ASP A 19 -19.14 -2.72 53.56
CA ASP A 19 -19.96 -3.69 52.83
C ASP A 19 -20.64 -3.08 51.59
N GLU A 20 -21.03 -1.81 51.67
CA GLU A 20 -21.50 -1.04 50.52
C GLU A 20 -20.39 -0.79 49.49
N MET A 21 -19.18 -0.41 49.94
CA MET A 21 -18.02 -0.25 49.05
C MET A 21 -17.60 -1.58 48.44
N LYS A 22 -17.62 -2.69 49.20
CA LYS A 22 -17.37 -4.04 48.68
C LYS A 22 -18.42 -4.47 47.67
N ARG A 23 -19.70 -4.13 47.88
CA ARG A 23 -20.77 -4.43 46.91
C ARG A 23 -20.57 -3.64 45.61
N ARG A 24 -20.24 -2.35 45.69
CA ARG A 24 -19.93 -1.53 44.49
C ARG A 24 -18.66 -1.98 43.77
N LEU A 25 -17.61 -2.35 44.50
CA LEU A 25 -16.40 -2.92 43.90
C LEU A 25 -16.70 -4.26 43.23
N LYS A 26 -17.54 -5.09 43.83
CA LYS A 26 -17.98 -6.35 43.23
C LYS A 26 -18.80 -6.14 41.96
N GLU A 27 -19.71 -5.17 41.96
CA GLU A 27 -20.48 -4.79 40.77
C GLU A 27 -19.58 -4.23 39.66
N MET A 28 -18.60 -3.38 40.00
CA MET A 28 -17.61 -2.87 39.05
C MET A 28 -16.66 -3.96 38.55
N GLU A 29 -16.28 -4.93 39.39
CA GLU A 29 -15.46 -6.08 38.99
C GLU A 29 -16.23 -7.03 38.07
N GLU A 30 -17.52 -7.22 38.31
CA GLU A 30 -18.41 -8.01 37.43
C GLU A 30 -18.66 -7.28 36.10
N GLU A 31 -18.85 -5.95 36.13
CA GLU A 31 -18.97 -5.12 34.92
C GLU A 31 -17.64 -5.08 34.13
N ALA A 32 -16.50 -4.97 34.82
CA ALA A 32 -15.18 -5.03 34.20
C ALA A 32 -14.86 -6.43 33.67
N ALA A 33 -15.31 -7.51 34.32
CA ALA A 33 -15.17 -8.87 33.84
C ALA A 33 -16.04 -9.10 32.59
N ALA A 34 -17.28 -8.58 32.57
CA ALA A 34 -18.15 -8.63 31.40
C ALA A 34 -17.58 -7.80 30.23
N LEU A 35 -17.04 -6.62 30.49
CA LEU A 35 -16.35 -5.81 29.47
C LEU A 35 -15.07 -6.49 29.00
N ARG A 36 -14.31 -7.13 29.88
CA ARG A 36 -13.11 -7.91 29.52
C ARG A 36 -13.47 -9.16 28.72
N GLU A 37 -14.61 -9.78 28.99
CA GLU A 37 -15.12 -10.90 28.19
C GLU A 37 -15.62 -10.39 26.82
N MET A 38 -16.27 -9.23 26.75
CA MET A 38 -16.65 -8.59 25.49
C MET A 38 -15.43 -8.17 24.68
N GLN A 39 -14.42 -7.56 25.31
CA GLN A 39 -13.14 -7.22 24.70
C GLN A 39 -12.35 -8.47 24.31
N ALA A 40 -12.41 -9.57 25.08
CA ALA A 40 -11.77 -10.83 24.74
C ALA A 40 -12.50 -11.57 23.60
N LYS A 41 -13.83 -11.45 23.49
CA LYS A 41 -14.61 -11.97 22.36
C LYS A 41 -14.31 -11.17 21.09
N VAL A 42 -14.30 -9.84 21.16
CA VAL A 42 -13.90 -8.96 20.05
C VAL A 42 -12.45 -9.20 19.67
N ALA A 43 -11.54 -9.31 20.64
CA ALA A 43 -10.13 -9.63 20.37
C ALA A 43 -9.97 -11.05 19.81
N LYS A 44 -10.76 -12.03 20.23
CA LYS A 44 -10.71 -13.39 19.66
C LYS A 44 -11.31 -13.47 18.26
N GLU A 45 -12.29 -12.65 17.93
CA GLU A 45 -12.77 -12.46 16.56
C GLU A 45 -11.77 -11.66 15.70
N MET A 46 -11.03 -10.72 16.30
CA MET A 46 -9.99 -9.93 15.61
C MET A 46 -8.61 -10.60 15.55
N GLN A 47 -8.33 -11.57 16.42
CA GLN A 47 -7.02 -12.21 16.62
C GLN A 47 -7.14 -13.74 16.50
N GLY A 48 -7.92 -14.20 15.53
CA GLY A 48 -8.07 -15.61 15.16
C GLY A 48 -7.83 -15.87 13.67
N GLY A 49 -7.34 -14.89 12.92
CA GLY A 49 -6.95 -15.05 11.53
C GLY A 49 -5.46 -14.78 11.37
N ASP A 50 -4.74 -15.65 10.68
CA ASP A 50 -3.60 -15.17 9.90
C ASP A 50 -4.03 -13.85 9.22
N PRO A 51 -3.23 -12.77 9.24
CA PRO A 51 -3.51 -11.58 8.43
C PRO A 51 -3.52 -11.88 6.91
N ASN A 52 -3.35 -13.15 6.54
CA ASN A 52 -3.35 -13.72 5.21
C ASN A 52 -4.41 -14.84 5.04
N ALA A 53 -5.32 -15.06 5.99
CA ALA A 53 -6.43 -16.02 5.87
C ALA A 53 -7.80 -15.31 5.93
N THR A 54 -7.90 -14.15 5.29
CA THR A 54 -9.19 -13.63 4.84
C THR A 54 -9.73 -14.57 3.75
N THR A 55 -11.02 -14.91 3.85
CA THR A 55 -11.79 -15.57 2.78
C THR A 55 -11.46 -14.90 1.44
N SER A 56 -11.43 -15.67 0.34
CA SER A 56 -11.08 -15.14 -0.99
C SER A 56 -11.86 -13.87 -1.34
N GLU A 57 -13.12 -13.81 -0.92
CA GLU A 57 -14.01 -12.65 -1.06
C GLU A 57 -13.50 -11.42 -0.29
N ALA A 58 -13.11 -11.56 0.98
CA ALA A 58 -12.56 -10.46 1.76
C ALA A 58 -11.22 -9.96 1.20
N LYS A 59 -10.37 -10.85 0.65
CA LYS A 59 -9.16 -10.43 -0.06
C LYS A 59 -9.48 -9.66 -1.34
N GLU A 60 -10.48 -10.11 -2.09
CA GLU A 60 -10.93 -9.42 -3.29
C GLU A 60 -11.51 -8.05 -2.97
N GLU A 61 -12.27 -7.90 -1.89
CA GLU A 61 -12.77 -6.60 -1.42
C GLU A 61 -11.64 -5.68 -0.94
N MET A 62 -10.67 -6.20 -0.18
CA MET A 62 -9.48 -5.44 0.21
C MET A 62 -8.67 -5.03 -1.03
N ASP A 63 -8.49 -5.94 -1.98
CA ASP A 63 -7.78 -5.68 -3.23
C ASP A 63 -8.51 -4.65 -4.08
N SER A 64 -9.85 -4.70 -4.10
CA SER A 64 -10.71 -3.75 -4.80
C SER A 64 -10.68 -2.36 -4.16
N ARG A 65 -10.33 -2.25 -2.87
CA ARG A 65 -10.09 -0.99 -2.12
C ARG A 65 -8.61 -0.63 -2.01
N SER A 66 -7.74 -1.33 -2.72
CA SER A 66 -6.29 -1.12 -2.68
C SER A 66 -5.75 -0.48 -3.95
N VAL A 67 -4.64 0.23 -3.79
CA VAL A 67 -3.93 0.93 -4.86
C VAL A 67 -2.48 0.46 -4.91
N PHE A 68 -1.98 0.30 -6.13
CA PHE A 68 -0.58 0.07 -6.42
C PHE A 68 0.14 1.41 -6.63
N VAL A 69 1.23 1.60 -5.90
CA VAL A 69 2.12 2.76 -6.02
C VAL A 69 3.49 2.27 -6.48
N GLY A 70 3.95 2.78 -7.62
CA GLY A 70 5.25 2.47 -8.19
C GLY A 70 6.17 3.66 -8.30
N ASN A 71 7.47 3.37 -8.45
CA ASN A 71 8.54 4.36 -8.45
C ASN A 71 8.63 5.14 -7.12
N VAL A 72 8.27 4.48 -6.02
CA VAL A 72 8.46 5.01 -4.66
C VAL A 72 9.95 4.99 -4.34
N ASP A 73 10.45 6.01 -3.64
CA ASP A 73 11.85 6.05 -3.27
C ASP A 73 12.22 4.97 -2.26
N TYR A 74 13.49 4.56 -2.27
CA TYR A 74 13.99 3.50 -1.40
C TYR A 74 14.14 3.96 0.05
N ALA A 75 14.29 5.27 0.28
CA ALA A 75 14.34 5.85 1.61
C ALA A 75 12.95 6.18 2.17
N CYS A 76 11.88 6.06 1.36
CA CYS A 76 10.54 6.43 1.81
C CYS A 76 10.04 5.54 2.95
N THR A 77 9.54 6.19 3.98
CA THR A 77 8.88 5.54 5.11
C THR A 77 7.40 5.27 4.80
N PRO A 78 6.76 4.27 5.43
CA PRO A 78 5.32 4.05 5.25
C PRO A 78 4.50 5.25 5.73
N GLU A 79 5.01 6.01 6.71
CA GLU A 79 4.37 7.22 7.24
C GLU A 79 4.28 8.33 6.18
N GLU A 80 5.34 8.57 5.41
CA GLU A 80 5.33 9.55 4.32
C GLU A 80 4.32 9.18 3.22
N VAL A 81 4.28 7.89 2.85
CA VAL A 81 3.30 7.38 1.88
C VAL A 81 1.90 7.60 2.42
N GLN A 82 1.67 7.30 3.70
CA GLN A 82 0.38 7.52 4.34
C GLN A 82 -0.02 9.00 4.33
N GLN A 83 0.89 9.91 4.72
CA GLN A 83 0.63 11.35 4.73
C GLN A 83 0.28 11.87 3.33
N HIS A 84 0.97 11.40 2.29
CA HIS A 84 0.72 11.80 0.92
C HIS A 84 -0.66 11.37 0.41
N PHE A 85 -1.09 10.17 0.77
CA PHE A 85 -2.40 9.64 0.37
C PHE A 85 -3.55 10.04 1.31
N ASN A 86 -3.24 10.66 2.45
CA ASN A 86 -4.24 11.13 3.40
C ASN A 86 -5.13 12.24 2.82
N SER A 87 -4.65 13.00 1.83
CA SER A 87 -5.47 13.99 1.12
C SER A 87 -6.53 13.37 0.21
N CYS A 88 -6.37 12.11 -0.19
CA CYS A 88 -7.30 11.38 -1.06
C CYS A 88 -8.33 10.56 -0.25
N GLY A 89 -8.01 10.23 1.00
CA GLY A 89 -8.88 9.45 1.86
C GLY A 89 -8.18 8.74 3.00
N THR A 90 -8.96 8.05 3.83
CA THR A 90 -8.48 7.35 5.01
C THR A 90 -7.76 6.05 4.63
N VAL A 91 -6.46 6.00 4.93
CA VAL A 91 -5.61 4.83 4.73
C VAL A 91 -5.80 3.84 5.87
N ASN A 92 -6.15 2.59 5.54
CA ASN A 92 -6.23 1.48 6.50
C ASN A 92 -4.85 0.87 6.74
N ARG A 93 -4.12 0.57 5.65
CA ARG A 93 -2.82 -0.11 5.73
C ARG A 93 -1.90 0.27 4.59
N VAL A 94 -0.61 0.46 4.90
CA VAL A 94 0.46 0.62 3.91
C VAL A 94 1.38 -0.59 3.97
N THR A 95 1.69 -1.17 2.82
CA THR A 95 2.62 -2.30 2.69
C THR A 95 3.66 -1.99 1.63
N ILE A 96 4.91 -1.77 2.04
CA ILE A 96 6.04 -1.57 1.13
C ILE A 96 6.61 -2.93 0.74
N LEU A 97 6.75 -3.18 -0.57
CA LEU A 97 7.30 -4.42 -1.08
C LEU A 97 8.82 -4.36 -1.07
N THR A 98 9.42 -5.19 -0.23
CA THR A 98 10.87 -5.41 -0.17
C THR A 98 11.26 -6.68 -0.92
N ASP A 99 12.44 -6.67 -1.53
CA ASP A 99 13.06 -7.87 -2.11
C ASP A 99 13.52 -8.84 -1.01
N LYS A 100 13.92 -10.05 -1.41
CA LYS A 100 14.44 -11.10 -0.50
C LYS A 100 15.68 -10.66 0.28
N PHE A 101 16.42 -9.70 -0.26
CA PHE A 101 17.61 -9.10 0.38
C PHE A 101 17.25 -7.92 1.30
N GLY A 102 15.96 -7.68 1.57
CA GLY A 102 15.49 -6.58 2.42
C GLY A 102 15.55 -5.20 1.75
N GLN A 103 16.03 -5.10 0.51
CA GLN A 103 16.02 -3.84 -0.22
C GLN A 103 14.61 -3.51 -0.72
N PRO A 104 14.10 -2.30 -0.51
CA PRO A 104 12.81 -1.91 -1.05
C PRO A 104 12.84 -1.98 -2.58
N LYS A 105 11.78 -2.49 -3.20
CA LYS A 105 11.70 -2.64 -4.66
C LYS A 105 11.23 -1.36 -5.36
N GLY A 106 10.85 -0.34 -4.59
CA GLY A 106 10.23 0.90 -5.07
C GLY A 106 8.74 0.72 -5.42
N PHE A 107 8.08 -0.26 -4.79
CA PHE A 107 6.65 -0.52 -4.92
C PHE A 107 6.00 -0.57 -3.56
N ALA A 108 4.80 0.01 -3.45
CA ALA A 108 3.97 -0.06 -2.26
C ALA A 108 2.52 -0.37 -2.63
N TYR A 109 1.82 -1.00 -1.71
CA TYR A 109 0.37 -1.16 -1.75
C TYR A 109 -0.23 -0.33 -0.62
N VAL A 110 -1.26 0.43 -0.96
CA VAL A 110 -2.03 1.23 -0.01
C VAL A 110 -3.46 0.74 -0.03
N GLU A 111 -3.94 0.31 1.13
CA GLU A 111 -5.32 -0.09 1.35
C GLU A 111 -6.09 1.10 1.94
N PHE A 112 -7.20 1.44 1.31
CA PHE A 112 -8.10 2.50 1.78
C PHE A 112 -9.34 1.91 2.45
N VAL A 113 -9.94 2.69 3.35
CA VAL A 113 -11.25 2.35 3.92
C VAL A 113 -12.33 2.47 2.86
N GLU A 114 -12.27 3.54 2.07
CA GLU A 114 -13.25 3.89 1.03
C GLU A 114 -12.77 3.51 -0.36
N ALA A 115 -13.67 3.01 -1.21
CA ALA A 115 -13.35 2.71 -2.61
C ALA A 115 -13.20 3.98 -3.47
N GLU A 116 -13.85 5.09 -3.07
CA GLU A 116 -13.78 6.37 -3.78
C GLU A 116 -12.37 6.97 -3.75
N ALA A 117 -11.65 6.76 -2.64
CA ALA A 117 -10.27 7.20 -2.45
C ALA A 117 -9.31 6.66 -3.52
N ILE A 118 -9.63 5.52 -4.14
CA ILE A 118 -8.84 4.96 -5.25
C ILE A 118 -8.86 5.88 -6.46
N GLN A 119 -10.04 6.39 -6.82
CA GLN A 119 -10.17 7.24 -8.00
C GLN A 119 -9.43 8.56 -7.79
N GLU A 120 -9.47 9.08 -6.56
CA GLU A 120 -8.72 10.29 -6.17
C GLU A 120 -7.21 10.03 -6.17
N ALA A 121 -6.76 8.92 -5.60
CA ALA A 121 -5.35 8.54 -5.60
C ALA A 121 -4.80 8.36 -7.02
N VAL A 122 -5.60 7.82 -7.95
CA VAL A 122 -5.20 7.70 -9.37
C VAL A 122 -5.10 9.06 -10.04
N LYS A 123 -5.95 10.04 -9.69
CA LYS A 123 -5.83 11.43 -10.19
C LYS A 123 -4.58 12.11 -9.65
N LEU A 124 -4.15 11.77 -8.43
CA LEU A 124 -2.90 12.23 -7.81
C LEU A 124 -1.65 11.45 -8.27
N SER A 125 -1.77 10.66 -9.34
CA SER A 125 -0.62 10.08 -10.02
C SER A 125 0.33 11.17 -10.52
N GLU A 126 1.62 10.84 -10.62
CA GLU A 126 2.71 11.74 -11.05
C GLU A 126 3.11 12.82 -10.04
N SER A 127 2.57 12.77 -8.82
CA SER A 127 3.04 13.60 -7.71
C SER A 127 4.48 13.27 -7.30
N GLU A 128 5.20 14.28 -6.82
CA GLU A 128 6.61 14.15 -6.42
C GLU A 128 6.72 13.69 -4.97
N LEU A 129 7.27 12.50 -4.76
CA LEU A 129 7.72 12.01 -3.45
C LEU A 129 9.24 11.86 -3.45
N HIS A 130 9.92 12.54 -2.52
CA HIS A 130 11.38 12.50 -2.41
C HIS A 130 12.12 12.83 -3.72
N GLY A 131 11.56 13.75 -4.51
CA GLY A 131 12.11 14.15 -5.81
C GLY A 131 11.90 13.13 -6.93
N ARG A 132 11.02 12.14 -6.73
CA ARG A 132 10.65 11.12 -7.74
C ARG A 132 9.15 11.15 -7.97
N GLN A 133 8.74 11.13 -9.23
CA GLN A 133 7.33 11.08 -9.58
C GLN A 133 6.79 9.67 -9.35
N ILE A 134 5.75 9.56 -8.52
CA ILE A 134 5.12 8.27 -8.25
C ILE A 134 4.10 7.92 -9.32
N LYS A 135 3.99 6.63 -9.59
CA LYS A 135 2.98 6.09 -10.49
C LYS A 135 1.92 5.37 -9.70
N VAL A 136 0.70 5.88 -9.71
CA VAL A 136 -0.43 5.32 -8.97
C VAL A 136 -1.35 4.59 -9.94
N ALA A 137 -1.74 3.35 -9.63
CA ALA A 137 -2.68 2.57 -10.41
C ALA A 137 -3.58 1.74 -9.47
N PRO A 138 -4.86 1.48 -9.81
CA PRO A 138 -5.70 0.60 -9.00
C PRO A 138 -5.09 -0.80 -8.93
N LYS A 139 -5.15 -1.44 -7.75
CA LYS A 139 -4.65 -2.81 -7.60
C LYS A 139 -5.51 -3.74 -8.45
N ARG A 140 -4.86 -4.54 -9.29
CA ARG A 140 -5.56 -5.55 -10.10
C ARG A 140 -5.83 -6.77 -9.23
N THR A 141 -7.09 -7.16 -9.09
CA THR A 141 -7.47 -8.48 -8.57
C THR A 141 -6.90 -9.53 -9.53
N ASN A 142 -6.08 -10.43 -9.00
CA ASN A 142 -5.48 -11.50 -9.80
C ASN A 142 -6.51 -12.62 -9.98
N VAL A 143 -7.48 -12.43 -10.89
CA VAL A 143 -8.36 -13.52 -11.33
C VAL A 143 -7.50 -14.63 -11.96
N PRO A 144 -7.43 -15.83 -11.35
CA PRO A 144 -6.62 -16.91 -11.87
C PRO A 144 -7.09 -17.31 -13.27
N GLY A 145 -6.27 -17.04 -14.29
CA GLY A 145 -6.57 -17.38 -15.70
C GLY A 145 -6.41 -16.21 -16.68
N LEU A 146 -6.48 -14.96 -16.21
CA LEU A 146 -6.33 -13.78 -17.07
C LEU A 146 -4.89 -13.27 -17.08
N LYS A 147 -3.94 -14.14 -17.44
CA LYS A 147 -2.57 -13.70 -17.75
C LYS A 147 -2.66 -12.92 -19.07
N GLN A 148 -2.66 -11.59 -19.00
CA GLN A 148 -2.37 -10.77 -20.18
C GLN A 148 -1.03 -11.30 -20.74
N PRO A 149 -0.97 -11.80 -21.98
CA PRO A 149 0.30 -12.22 -22.56
C PRO A 149 1.18 -10.97 -22.60
N ARG A 150 2.16 -10.89 -21.69
CA ARG A 150 3.16 -9.83 -21.70
C ARG A 150 3.91 -9.92 -23.02
N GLY A 151 3.52 -9.09 -23.98
CA GLY A 151 4.31 -8.74 -25.15
C GLY A 151 4.76 -9.90 -26.03
N GLY A 152 3.90 -10.90 -26.25
CA GLY A 152 4.12 -11.86 -27.32
C GLY A 152 4.05 -11.13 -28.66
N ARG A 153 5.19 -10.99 -29.34
CA ARG A 153 5.25 -10.63 -30.76
C ARG A 153 4.17 -11.45 -31.48
N GLY A 154 3.18 -10.75 -32.02
CA GLY A 154 1.99 -11.37 -32.59
C GLY A 154 2.37 -12.47 -33.56
N PHE A 155 1.98 -13.71 -33.23
CA PHE A 155 1.76 -14.72 -34.23
C PHE A 155 0.62 -14.19 -35.09
N ASN A 156 0.96 -13.71 -36.29
CA ASN A 156 0.01 -13.15 -37.23
C ASN A 156 -0.41 -14.30 -38.16
N PRO A 157 -1.56 -14.97 -37.95
CA PRO A 157 -1.98 -16.10 -38.78
C PRO A 157 -2.31 -15.71 -40.23
N TYR A 158 -2.28 -14.41 -40.55
CA TYR A 158 -2.41 -13.85 -41.90
C TYR A 158 -1.12 -13.13 -42.39
N GLY A 159 -0.02 -13.20 -41.62
CA GLY A 159 1.26 -12.59 -41.98
C GLY A 159 2.12 -13.55 -42.78
N GLY A 160 2.05 -13.44 -44.10
CA GLY A 160 2.77 -14.26 -45.06
C GLY A 160 4.25 -14.48 -44.75
N HIS A 161 4.70 -15.68 -45.12
CA HIS A 161 6.08 -16.12 -45.03
C HIS A 161 7.08 -15.07 -45.57
N PRO A 162 8.21 -14.80 -44.88
CA PRO A 162 9.27 -13.97 -45.42
C PRO A 162 10.10 -14.78 -46.42
N TYR A 163 9.49 -15.19 -47.54
CA TYR A 163 10.24 -15.69 -48.70
C TYR A 163 10.10 -14.69 -49.85
N MET A 164 11.26 -14.13 -50.22
CA MET A 164 11.58 -13.52 -51.52
C MET A 164 10.92 -12.17 -51.83
N ARG A 165 11.73 -11.11 -51.71
CA ARG A 165 11.52 -9.84 -52.42
C ARG A 165 12.26 -9.95 -53.77
N PRO A 166 11.58 -10.07 -54.94
CA PRO A 166 12.25 -10.00 -56.23
C PRO A 166 12.69 -8.55 -56.51
N TYR A 167 13.88 -8.41 -57.10
CA TYR A 167 14.45 -7.14 -57.59
C TYR A 167 13.43 -6.29 -58.37
N PRO A 168 13.24 -4.99 -58.05
CA PRO A 168 12.61 -4.07 -58.99
C PRO A 168 13.63 -3.57 -60.05
N PRO A 169 13.19 -3.34 -61.31
CA PRO A 169 14.07 -2.93 -62.42
C PRO A 169 14.56 -1.49 -62.26
N PRO A 170 15.73 -1.13 -62.84
CA PRO A 170 16.32 0.19 -62.66
C PRO A 170 15.61 1.22 -63.57
N PHE A 171 14.75 2.04 -62.99
CA PHE A 171 14.37 3.30 -63.63
C PHE A 171 15.48 4.32 -63.41
N TYR A 172 16.15 4.62 -64.52
CA TYR A 172 17.21 5.61 -64.70
C TYR A 172 16.75 7.01 -64.27
N ASN A 173 17.45 7.61 -63.30
CA ASN A 173 17.28 9.02 -62.93
C ASN A 173 18.49 9.82 -63.48
N PRO A 174 18.32 10.68 -64.51
CA PRO A 174 19.43 11.23 -65.30
C PRO A 174 20.18 12.44 -64.71
N TYR A 175 19.97 12.84 -63.45
CA TYR A 175 20.75 13.92 -62.86
C TYR A 175 21.25 13.55 -61.46
N GLY A 176 22.58 13.49 -61.35
CA GLY A 176 23.31 13.04 -60.19
C GLY A 176 23.15 13.92 -58.95
N GLY A 177 22.97 13.22 -57.83
CA GLY A 177 23.81 13.30 -56.65
C GLY A 177 23.96 14.64 -55.93
N TYR A 178 23.35 14.74 -54.74
CA TYR A 178 24.02 15.26 -53.55
C TYR A 178 23.61 14.46 -52.30
N GLY A 179 24.61 14.22 -51.45
CA GLY A 179 24.63 13.19 -50.43
C GLY A 179 23.59 13.35 -49.33
N ARG A 180 23.16 12.19 -48.80
CA ARG A 180 22.56 12.12 -47.45
C ARG A 180 23.55 12.70 -46.46
N ALA A 181 23.24 13.86 -45.89
CA ALA A 181 24.03 14.47 -44.84
C ALA A 181 24.11 13.52 -43.61
N PRO A 182 25.29 13.28 -43.01
CA PRO A 182 25.40 12.57 -41.75
C PRO A 182 24.84 13.43 -40.62
N ARG A 183 23.87 12.88 -39.87
CA ARG A 183 23.29 13.54 -38.68
C ARG A 183 24.38 13.67 -37.61
N PHE A 184 24.87 14.89 -37.38
CA PHE A 184 25.80 15.20 -36.30
C PHE A 184 25.20 14.79 -34.94
N ARG A 185 25.96 13.98 -34.18
CA ARG A 185 25.71 13.71 -32.76
C ARG A 185 26.02 14.99 -31.97
N ARG A 186 25.07 15.51 -31.19
CA ARG A 186 25.31 16.58 -30.22
C ARG A 186 26.19 16.07 -29.07
N PRO A 187 27.26 16.77 -28.67
CA PRO A 187 28.01 16.44 -27.45
C PRO A 187 27.27 16.89 -26.18
N ARG A 188 27.51 16.17 -25.08
CA ARG A 188 27.00 16.41 -23.73
C ARG A 188 27.58 17.70 -23.15
N ARG A 189 26.76 18.47 -22.41
CA ARG A 189 27.19 19.65 -21.64
C ARG A 189 28.05 19.23 -20.43
N PRO A 190 29.17 19.92 -20.13
CA PRO A 190 29.88 19.73 -18.87
C PRO A 190 29.25 20.55 -17.74
N PHE A 191 29.44 20.02 -16.53
CA PHE A 191 29.00 20.53 -15.24
C PHE A 191 29.78 21.78 -14.82
N TYR A 192 29.08 22.69 -14.15
CA TYR A 192 29.63 23.51 -13.07
C TYR A 192 28.58 23.59 -11.96
#